data_AF-A0A933PBP1-F1
#
_entry.id   AF-A0A933PBP1-F1
#
_cell.length_a   1.000
_cell.length_b   1.000
_cell.length_c   1.000
_cell.angle_alpha   90.00
_cell.angle_beta   90.00
_cell.angle_gamma   90.00
#
_symmetry.space_group_name_H-M   'P 1'
#
loop_
_entity.id
_entity.type
_entity.pdbx_description
1 polymer ?
#
loop_
_entity_poly.entity_id
_entity_poly.type
_entity_poly.pdbx_seq_one_letter_code
_entity_poly.pdbx_strand_id
1 'polypeptide(L)'
;MNQPTNPEPTTTPEARADALQQTWAQTHSQAVAVLTTACRLRYARTHSDGTTASSEPIDFADFLASVLAGVTANVGSTDRLVAGRPGSWEAGLVARLVTGTVGEDEAWLYENRTEPVVVPLNVPALSWDLPGFPDAEDAATATLDRLRLSPDPQTATGISEQLTDEQWREYDEVRDAAEATVLAAYAQLYRAYADAFTAAVHAAAAQIPGLSVPVSVTCAHDPRDPHEQAAAVVNPFDDLDCAASDDELTARLWRTAAAAVPAPDAPTVDLPALPGWLTALQADTEQDTTTGPTAAANAQTNEGQDR
;
A
#
# COMPACT_ATOMS: atom_id res chain seq x y z
N MET A 1 12.85 0.28 39.04
CA MET A 1 11.88 1.37 39.22
C MET A 1 11.05 1.37 37.95
N ASN A 2 10.00 0.53 37.90
CA ASN A 2 9.20 0.35 36.68
C ASN A 2 8.22 1.52 36.59
N GLN A 3 8.26 2.27 35.48
CA GLN A 3 7.21 3.22 35.18
C GLN A 3 5.93 2.44 34.83
N PRO A 4 4.76 2.81 35.40
CA PRO A 4 3.49 2.27 34.96
C PRO A 4 3.18 2.82 33.57
N THR A 5 3.01 1.92 32.61
CA THR A 5 2.36 2.20 31.33
C THR A 5 0.93 2.65 31.62
N ASN A 6 0.58 3.88 31.24
CA ASN A 6 -0.80 4.33 31.26
C ASN A 6 -1.62 3.44 30.32
N PRO A 7 -2.76 2.86 30.75
CA PRO A 7 -3.67 2.21 29.83
C PRO A 7 -4.24 3.28 28.88
N GLU A 8 -4.21 3.00 27.57
CA GLU A 8 -4.93 3.81 26.60
C GLU A 8 -6.42 3.91 26.99
N PRO A 9 -7.05 5.09 26.84
CA PRO A 9 -8.45 5.25 27.16
C PRO A 9 -9.29 4.42 26.18
N THR A 10 -9.71 3.23 26.61
CA THR A 10 -10.64 2.38 25.87
C THR A 10 -12.04 2.97 25.98
N THR A 11 -12.46 3.76 24.98
CA THR A 11 -13.83 4.28 24.89
C THR A 11 -14.84 3.12 24.80
N THR A 12 -15.84 3.11 25.68
CA THR A 12 -16.85 2.06 25.73
C THR A 12 -17.70 2.04 24.43
N PRO A 13 -18.27 0.89 24.04
CA PRO A 13 -19.19 0.81 22.89
C PRO A 13 -20.35 1.80 22.99
N GLU A 14 -20.90 2.01 24.19
CA GLU A 14 -21.95 3.00 24.45
C GLU A 14 -21.48 4.43 24.17
N ALA A 15 -20.28 4.81 24.63
CA ALA A 15 -19.70 6.12 24.33
C ALA A 15 -19.48 6.33 22.82
N ARG A 16 -19.11 5.28 22.08
CA ARG A 16 -18.99 5.34 20.61
C ARG A 16 -20.34 5.53 19.92
N ALA A 17 -21.38 4.83 20.38
CA ALA A 17 -22.73 4.98 19.85
C ALA A 17 -23.30 6.38 20.11
N ASP A 18 -23.10 6.91 21.33
CA ASP A 18 -23.52 8.27 21.69
C ASP A 18 -22.79 9.33 20.87
N ALA A 19 -21.47 9.18 20.67
CA ALA A 19 -20.67 10.08 19.84
C ALA A 19 -21.13 10.05 18.37
N LEU A 20 -21.44 8.87 17.83
CA LEU A 20 -21.99 8.74 16.48
C LEU A 20 -23.34 9.45 16.35
N GLN A 21 -24.24 9.23 17.32
CA GLN A 21 -25.57 9.84 17.32
C GLN A 21 -25.50 11.37 17.39
N GLN A 22 -24.59 11.91 18.22
CA GLN A 22 -24.35 13.35 18.32
C GLN A 22 -23.80 13.92 17.02
N THR A 23 -22.81 13.24 16.43
CA THR A 23 -22.22 13.63 15.14
C THR A 23 -23.28 13.63 14.04
N TRP A 24 -24.10 12.58 13.95
CA TRP A 24 -25.19 12.49 12.99
C TRP A 24 -26.17 13.66 13.13
N ALA A 25 -26.63 13.94 14.35
CA ALA A 25 -27.62 14.99 14.60
C ALA A 25 -27.07 16.38 14.21
N GLN A 26 -25.81 16.64 14.55
CA GLN A 26 -25.13 17.88 14.19
C GLN A 26 -25.01 18.02 12.66
N THR A 27 -24.44 17.01 11.98
CA THR A 27 -24.25 17.04 10.52
C THR A 27 -25.58 17.16 9.78
N HIS A 28 -26.61 16.42 10.21
CA HIS A 28 -27.95 16.50 9.62
C HIS A 28 -28.52 17.93 9.75
N SER A 29 -28.41 18.54 10.94
CA SER A 29 -28.92 19.91 11.16
C SER A 29 -28.21 20.95 10.29
N GLN A 30 -26.89 20.80 10.09
CA GLN A 30 -26.09 21.66 9.22
C GLN A 30 -26.48 21.49 7.75
N ALA A 31 -26.64 20.25 7.28
CA ALA A 31 -27.07 19.95 5.92
C ALA A 31 -28.45 20.58 5.61
N VAL A 32 -29.42 20.42 6.52
CA VAL A 32 -30.76 21.02 6.38
C VAL A 32 -30.65 22.55 6.29
N ALA A 33 -29.84 23.19 7.13
CA ALA A 33 -29.67 24.64 7.12
C ALA A 33 -29.04 25.15 5.81
N VAL A 34 -28.00 24.47 5.31
CA VAL A 34 -27.31 24.82 4.06
C VAL A 34 -28.25 24.65 2.85
N LEU A 35 -28.92 23.51 2.73
CA LEU A 35 -29.83 23.26 1.61
C LEU A 35 -31.06 24.18 1.65
N THR A 36 -31.56 24.51 2.83
CA THR A 36 -32.63 25.51 2.99
C THR A 36 -32.17 26.90 2.54
N THR A 37 -30.91 27.25 2.82
CA THR A 37 -30.33 28.52 2.37
C THR A 37 -30.20 28.55 0.85
N ALA A 38 -29.73 27.45 0.23
CA ALA A 38 -29.65 27.33 -1.22
C ALA A 38 -31.00 27.54 -1.91
N CYS A 39 -32.09 26.93 -1.41
CA CYS A 39 -33.45 27.16 -1.92
C CYS A 39 -33.91 28.64 -1.88
N ARG A 40 -33.32 29.45 -1.00
CA ARG A 40 -33.65 30.86 -0.82
C ARG A 40 -32.74 31.78 -1.63
N LEU A 41 -31.67 31.28 -2.23
CA LEU A 41 -30.79 32.08 -3.08
C LEU A 41 -31.55 32.61 -4.30
N ARG A 42 -31.20 33.84 -4.69
CA ARG A 42 -31.78 34.53 -5.82
C ARG A 42 -30.70 35.25 -6.61
N TYR A 43 -30.85 35.35 -7.92
CA TYR A 43 -29.96 36.14 -8.78
C TYR A 43 -30.74 37.20 -9.54
N ALA A 44 -30.07 38.31 -9.89
CA ALA A 44 -30.67 39.39 -10.65
C ALA A 44 -30.67 39.02 -12.14
N ARG A 45 -31.85 39.01 -12.77
CA ARG A 45 -31.97 38.80 -14.21
C ARG A 45 -31.99 40.14 -14.94
N THR A 46 -31.09 40.29 -15.90
CA THR A 46 -31.12 41.43 -16.83
C THR A 46 -31.92 41.01 -18.05
N HIS A 47 -32.95 41.78 -18.39
CA HIS A 47 -33.74 41.56 -19.58
C HIS A 47 -32.97 41.97 -20.84
N SER A 48 -33.42 41.52 -22.00
CA SER A 48 -32.81 41.87 -23.30
C SER A 48 -32.85 43.37 -23.62
N ASP A 49 -33.68 44.14 -22.92
CA ASP A 49 -33.75 45.61 -23.01
C ASP A 49 -32.77 46.34 -22.07
N GLY A 50 -31.92 45.60 -21.35
CA GLY A 50 -30.92 46.14 -20.42
C GLY A 50 -31.45 46.51 -19.05
N THR A 51 -32.74 46.29 -18.76
CA THR A 51 -33.31 46.54 -17.43
C THR A 51 -33.12 45.34 -16.51
N THR A 52 -32.71 45.59 -15.26
CA THR A 52 -32.67 44.58 -14.20
C THR A 52 -34.00 44.62 -13.46
N ALA A 53 -34.92 43.70 -13.75
CA ALA A 53 -36.31 43.85 -13.31
C ALA A 53 -36.82 42.76 -12.35
N SER A 54 -36.11 41.63 -12.17
CA SER A 54 -36.56 40.60 -11.22
C SER A 54 -35.43 39.78 -10.62
N SER A 55 -35.68 39.30 -9.39
CA SER A 55 -34.82 38.38 -8.65
C SER A 55 -35.40 36.98 -8.76
N GLU A 56 -34.74 36.06 -9.48
CA GLU A 56 -35.22 34.69 -9.72
C GLU A 56 -34.56 33.69 -8.76
N PRO A 57 -35.27 32.65 -8.28
CA PRO A 57 -34.65 31.50 -7.60
C PRO A 57 -33.54 30.87 -8.44
N ILE A 58 -32.49 30.40 -7.77
CA ILE A 58 -31.52 29.51 -8.42
C ILE A 58 -32.21 28.20 -8.82
N ASP A 59 -31.62 27.48 -9.76
CA ASP A 59 -31.96 26.08 -10.00
C ASP A 59 -31.42 25.24 -8.84
N PHE A 60 -32.31 24.88 -7.90
CA PHE A 60 -31.92 24.06 -6.75
C PHE A 60 -31.58 22.62 -7.15
N ALA A 61 -32.18 22.10 -8.23
CA ALA A 61 -31.89 20.74 -8.67
C ALA A 61 -30.46 20.66 -9.21
N ASP A 62 -30.06 21.63 -10.04
CA ASP A 62 -28.69 21.77 -10.53
C ASP A 62 -27.68 22.00 -9.38
N PHE A 63 -28.04 22.84 -8.41
CA PHE A 63 -27.22 23.03 -7.20
C PHE A 63 -27.04 21.73 -6.41
N LEU A 64 -28.10 20.97 -6.16
CA LEU A 64 -28.01 19.72 -5.40
C LEU A 64 -27.23 18.64 -6.18
N ALA A 65 -27.46 18.56 -7.49
CA ALA A 65 -26.75 17.68 -8.40
C ALA A 65 -25.24 17.94 -8.38
N SER A 66 -24.81 19.20 -8.51
CA SER A 66 -23.40 19.59 -8.45
C SER A 66 -22.76 19.36 -7.08
N VAL A 67 -23.50 19.60 -5.98
CA VAL A 67 -23.03 19.24 -4.63
C VAL A 67 -22.78 17.74 -4.51
N LEU A 68 -23.72 16.91 -4.96
CA LEU A 68 -23.54 15.45 -4.92
C LEU A 68 -22.39 15.00 -5.83
N ALA A 69 -22.23 15.57 -7.02
CA ALA A 69 -21.09 15.31 -7.88
C ALA A 69 -19.75 15.60 -7.17
N GLY A 70 -19.66 16.72 -6.44
CA GLY A 70 -18.46 17.05 -5.66
C GLY A 70 -18.22 16.11 -4.48
N VAL A 71 -19.29 15.69 -3.78
CA VAL A 71 -19.17 14.69 -2.70
C VAL A 71 -18.74 13.34 -3.27
N THR A 72 -19.37 12.85 -4.34
CA THR A 72 -18.96 11.61 -5.04
C THR A 72 -17.51 11.70 -5.46
N ALA A 73 -17.13 12.81 -6.08
CA ALA A 73 -15.77 13.05 -6.51
C ALA A 73 -14.81 12.97 -5.33
N ASN A 74 -15.11 13.55 -4.17
CA ASN A 74 -14.24 13.51 -2.99
C ASN A 74 -14.13 12.12 -2.35
N VAL A 75 -15.22 11.35 -2.28
CA VAL A 75 -15.19 9.99 -1.72
C VAL A 75 -14.59 8.95 -2.67
N GLY A 76 -14.55 9.26 -3.97
CA GLY A 76 -13.80 8.52 -5.00
C GLY A 76 -14.67 7.83 -6.04
N SER A 77 -15.88 7.38 -5.67
CA SER A 77 -16.79 6.64 -6.55
C SER A 77 -18.25 6.75 -6.10
N THR A 78 -19.19 6.44 -6.99
CA THR A 78 -20.61 6.36 -6.62
C THR A 78 -20.86 5.21 -5.64
N ASP A 79 -20.13 4.10 -5.77
CA ASP A 79 -20.26 2.95 -4.88
C ASP A 79 -19.91 3.31 -3.44
N ARG A 80 -18.85 4.10 -3.22
CA ARG A 80 -18.52 4.62 -1.89
C ARG A 80 -19.57 5.59 -1.34
N LEU A 81 -20.14 6.44 -2.19
CA LEU A 81 -21.23 7.35 -1.77
C LEU A 81 -22.43 6.58 -1.19
N VAL A 82 -22.75 5.39 -1.74
CA VAL A 82 -23.94 4.61 -1.36
C VAL A 82 -23.64 3.37 -0.51
N ALA A 83 -22.38 3.20 -0.07
CA ALA A 83 -21.88 2.01 0.63
C ALA A 83 -22.65 1.66 1.92
N GLY A 84 -23.34 2.64 2.53
CA GLY A 84 -24.12 2.40 3.75
C GLY A 84 -25.37 1.52 3.54
N ARG A 85 -25.93 1.49 2.33
CA ARG A 85 -27.03 0.59 1.96
C ARG A 85 -27.12 0.38 0.44
N PRO A 86 -26.16 -0.35 -0.16
CA PRO A 86 -26.14 -0.59 -1.60
C PRO A 86 -27.42 -1.29 -2.08
N GLY A 87 -27.87 -0.96 -3.29
CA GLY A 87 -29.07 -1.55 -3.89
C GLY A 87 -30.41 -1.08 -3.32
N SER A 88 -30.41 -0.19 -2.33
CA SER A 88 -31.65 0.48 -1.90
C SER A 88 -32.21 1.39 -2.99
N TRP A 89 -33.53 1.65 -2.98
CA TRP A 89 -34.14 2.53 -3.98
C TRP A 89 -33.63 3.96 -3.83
N GLU A 90 -33.33 4.41 -2.60
CA GLU A 90 -32.69 5.70 -2.33
C GLU A 90 -31.29 5.76 -2.95
N ALA A 91 -30.46 4.74 -2.71
CA ALA A 91 -29.13 4.64 -3.33
C ALA A 91 -29.22 4.68 -4.86
N GLY A 92 -30.18 3.98 -5.45
CA GLY A 92 -30.40 4.00 -6.90
C GLY A 92 -30.79 5.38 -7.45
N LEU A 93 -31.53 6.19 -6.69
CA LEU A 93 -31.85 7.57 -7.09
C LEU A 93 -30.65 8.51 -6.97
N VAL A 94 -29.88 8.38 -5.88
CA VAL A 94 -28.65 9.15 -5.68
C VAL A 94 -27.65 8.84 -6.80
N ALA A 95 -27.41 7.55 -7.09
CA ALA A 95 -26.53 7.13 -8.17
C ALA A 95 -26.98 7.69 -9.52
N ARG A 96 -28.28 7.58 -9.87
CA ARG A 96 -28.81 8.15 -11.13
C ARG A 96 -28.65 9.67 -11.22
N LEU A 97 -28.82 10.38 -10.11
CA LEU A 97 -28.64 11.83 -10.08
C LEU A 97 -27.16 12.19 -10.35
N VAL A 98 -26.24 11.49 -9.69
CA VAL A 98 -24.79 11.65 -9.93
C VAL A 98 -24.45 11.31 -11.38
N THR A 99 -24.82 10.13 -11.88
CA THR A 99 -24.59 9.72 -13.28
C THR A 99 -25.18 10.70 -14.29
N GLY A 100 -26.37 11.21 -14.04
CA GLY A 100 -27.00 12.23 -14.90
C GLY A 100 -26.27 13.57 -14.90
N THR A 101 -25.44 13.83 -13.89
CA THR A 101 -24.68 15.08 -13.71
C THR A 101 -23.25 14.96 -14.25
N VAL A 102 -22.56 13.85 -13.95
CA VAL A 102 -21.13 13.66 -14.25
C VAL A 102 -20.89 12.80 -15.49
N GLY A 103 -21.93 12.16 -16.03
CA GLY A 103 -21.84 11.18 -17.11
C GLY A 103 -21.82 9.73 -16.61
N GLU A 104 -21.89 8.79 -17.56
CA GLU A 104 -21.84 7.34 -17.27
C GLU A 104 -20.45 6.84 -16.88
N ASP A 105 -19.41 7.60 -17.21
CA ASP A 105 -18.02 7.25 -16.94
C ASP A 105 -17.51 8.03 -15.73
N GLU A 106 -17.29 7.33 -14.61
CA GLU A 106 -16.76 7.92 -13.37
C GLU A 106 -15.34 8.48 -13.53
N ALA A 107 -14.64 8.14 -14.62
CA ALA A 107 -13.33 8.70 -14.93
C ALA A 107 -13.35 10.23 -15.09
N TRP A 108 -14.51 10.89 -15.17
CA TRP A 108 -14.69 12.35 -15.23
C TRP A 108 -15.03 12.99 -13.89
N LEU A 109 -15.22 12.21 -12.81
CA LEU A 109 -15.51 12.73 -11.47
C LEU A 109 -14.48 13.76 -10.99
N TYR A 110 -13.24 13.65 -11.47
CA TYR A 110 -12.15 14.55 -11.10
C TYR A 110 -12.45 16.04 -11.38
N GLU A 111 -13.33 16.36 -12.35
CA GLU A 111 -13.73 17.74 -12.64
C GLU A 111 -14.49 18.40 -11.48
N ASN A 112 -15.12 17.58 -10.64
CA ASN A 112 -15.90 18.02 -9.47
C ASN A 112 -15.12 17.87 -8.15
N ARG A 113 -13.87 17.39 -8.19
CA ARG A 113 -13.06 17.17 -6.99
C ARG A 113 -12.77 18.52 -6.31
N THR A 114 -12.97 18.57 -4.99
CA THR A 114 -12.69 19.76 -4.16
C THR A 114 -11.67 19.50 -3.07
N GLU A 115 -11.44 18.23 -2.74
CA GLU A 115 -10.41 17.79 -1.81
C GLU A 115 -9.14 17.33 -2.53
N PRO A 116 -7.96 17.44 -1.89
CA PRO A 116 -6.72 16.88 -2.41
C PRO A 116 -6.85 15.40 -2.82
N VAL A 117 -6.11 15.01 -3.85
CA VAL A 117 -5.99 13.61 -4.26
C VAL A 117 -4.74 13.01 -3.61
N VAL A 118 -4.90 11.90 -2.91
CA VAL A 118 -3.82 11.19 -2.24
C VAL A 118 -3.63 9.84 -2.91
N VAL A 119 -2.49 9.66 -3.59
CA VAL A 119 -2.14 8.38 -4.24
C VAL A 119 -1.31 7.55 -3.26
N PRO A 120 -1.77 6.36 -2.84
CA PRO A 120 -0.99 5.49 -1.95
C PRO A 120 0.08 4.73 -2.73
N LEU A 121 1.27 4.59 -2.15
CA LEU A 121 2.34 3.72 -2.64
C LEU A 121 2.97 2.94 -1.50
N ASN A 122 2.78 1.63 -1.49
CA ASN A 122 3.49 0.71 -0.61
C ASN A 122 4.55 -0.03 -1.43
N VAL A 123 5.80 0.40 -1.29
CA VAL A 123 6.93 -0.15 -2.05
C VAL A 123 7.27 -1.57 -1.60
N PRO A 124 7.32 -1.91 -0.29
CA PRO A 124 7.51 -3.28 0.15
C PRO A 124 6.48 -4.28 -0.43
N ALA A 125 5.21 -3.88 -0.54
CA ALA A 125 4.18 -4.74 -1.13
C ALA A 125 4.41 -5.03 -2.63
N LEU A 126 5.19 -4.21 -3.34
CA LEU A 126 5.43 -4.43 -4.77
C LEU A 126 6.21 -5.71 -5.08
N SER A 127 6.97 -6.28 -4.13
CA SER A 127 7.59 -7.59 -4.34
C SER A 127 6.56 -8.71 -4.52
N TRP A 128 5.37 -8.54 -3.94
CA TRP A 128 4.22 -9.43 -4.09
C TRP A 128 3.35 -9.06 -5.29
N ASP A 129 3.13 -7.76 -5.50
CA ASP A 129 2.21 -7.24 -6.54
C ASP A 129 2.81 -7.31 -7.96
N LEU A 130 4.13 -7.12 -8.09
CA LEU A 130 4.80 -6.93 -9.38
C LEU A 130 5.89 -7.99 -9.62
N PRO A 131 5.74 -8.83 -10.66
CA PRO A 131 6.76 -9.80 -11.02
C PRO A 131 8.13 -9.14 -11.27
N GLY A 132 9.14 -9.66 -10.58
CA GLY A 132 10.53 -9.21 -10.73
C GLY A 132 10.90 -7.97 -9.92
N PHE A 133 10.00 -7.44 -9.10
CA PHE A 133 10.36 -6.39 -8.15
C PHE A 133 11.24 -6.98 -7.03
N PRO A 134 12.38 -6.34 -6.67
CA PRO A 134 13.29 -6.89 -5.67
C PRO A 134 12.67 -6.98 -4.28
N ASP A 135 12.80 -8.15 -3.65
CA ASP A 135 12.33 -8.39 -2.28
C ASP A 135 13.48 -8.25 -1.27
N ALA A 136 13.30 -7.38 -0.28
CA ALA A 136 14.29 -7.13 0.78
C ALA A 136 14.35 -8.26 1.82
N GLU A 137 13.22 -8.88 2.13
CA GLU A 137 13.11 -9.97 3.11
C GLU A 137 13.78 -11.24 2.57
N ASP A 138 13.51 -11.58 1.30
CA ASP A 138 14.18 -12.70 0.63
C ASP A 138 15.69 -12.46 0.52
N ALA A 139 16.11 -11.23 0.20
CA ALA A 139 17.53 -10.89 0.09
C ALA A 139 18.26 -10.94 1.44
N ALA A 140 17.62 -10.47 2.51
CA ALA A 140 18.14 -10.57 3.87
C ALA A 140 18.24 -12.04 4.31
N THR A 141 17.19 -12.83 4.09
CA THR A 141 17.14 -14.26 4.40
C THR A 141 18.23 -15.02 3.65
N ALA A 142 18.34 -14.85 2.33
CA ALA A 142 19.38 -15.48 1.52
C ALA A 142 20.79 -15.08 1.95
N THR A 143 20.97 -13.86 2.45
CA THR A 143 22.26 -13.39 2.98
C THR A 143 22.60 -14.06 4.31
N LEU A 144 21.65 -14.11 5.25
CA LEU A 144 21.82 -14.79 6.54
C LEU A 144 22.01 -16.30 6.38
N ASP A 145 21.37 -16.91 5.38
CA ASP A 145 21.56 -18.32 5.03
C ASP A 145 22.97 -18.63 4.54
N ARG A 146 23.67 -17.69 3.90
CA ARG A 146 25.10 -17.85 3.55
C ARG A 146 26.01 -17.77 4.77
N LEU A 147 25.56 -17.13 5.84
CA LEU A 147 26.31 -16.98 7.08
C LEU A 147 26.05 -18.12 8.07
N ARG A 148 25.07 -19.00 7.81
CA ARG A 148 24.74 -20.10 8.72
C ARG A 148 25.93 -21.01 8.98
N LEU A 149 26.06 -21.48 10.23
CA LEU A 149 27.12 -22.40 10.65
C LEU A 149 27.09 -23.74 9.88
N SER A 150 25.89 -24.25 9.58
CA SER A 150 25.68 -25.45 8.76
C SER A 150 24.26 -25.45 8.17
N PRO A 151 24.02 -26.05 6.99
CA PRO A 151 22.68 -26.35 6.49
C PRO A 151 21.90 -27.33 7.35
N ASP A 152 22.60 -28.28 7.97
CA ASP A 152 22.02 -29.32 8.79
C ASP A 152 21.84 -28.82 10.24
N PRO A 153 20.61 -28.79 10.80
CA PRO A 153 20.35 -28.28 12.14
C PRO A 153 21.10 -29.01 13.25
N GLN A 154 21.33 -30.32 13.10
CA GLN A 154 22.04 -31.11 14.11
C GLN A 154 23.53 -30.75 14.15
N THR A 155 24.14 -30.68 12.97
CA THR A 155 25.53 -30.23 12.81
C THR A 155 25.70 -28.77 13.25
N ALA A 156 24.76 -27.89 12.91
CA ALA A 156 24.76 -26.51 13.37
C ALA A 156 24.75 -26.41 14.90
N THR A 157 23.93 -27.24 15.57
CA THR A 157 23.88 -27.33 17.04
C THR A 157 25.20 -27.84 17.61
N GLY A 158 25.80 -28.88 17.01
CA GLY A 158 27.08 -29.41 17.46
C GLY A 158 28.23 -28.40 17.33
N ILE A 159 28.23 -27.57 16.28
CA ILE A 159 29.19 -26.47 16.10
C ILE A 159 28.92 -25.37 17.14
N SER A 160 27.65 -25.00 17.30
CA SER A 160 27.24 -23.88 18.15
C SER A 160 27.58 -24.11 19.64
N GLU A 161 27.50 -25.36 20.12
CA GLU A 161 27.93 -25.77 21.47
C GLU A 161 29.45 -25.69 21.69
N GLN A 162 30.25 -25.65 20.62
CA GLN A 162 31.71 -25.61 20.68
C GLN A 162 32.28 -24.20 20.52
N LEU A 163 31.46 -23.22 20.12
CA LEU A 163 31.88 -21.84 19.98
C LEU A 163 32.15 -21.21 21.36
N THR A 164 33.23 -20.44 21.43
CA THR A 164 33.52 -19.58 22.58
C THR A 164 32.59 -18.35 22.60
N ASP A 165 32.46 -17.71 23.76
CA ASP A 165 31.70 -16.45 23.89
C ASP A 165 32.20 -15.35 22.94
N GLU A 166 33.50 -15.37 22.60
CA GLU A 166 34.09 -14.44 21.63
C GLU A 166 33.59 -14.74 20.21
N GLN A 167 33.64 -16.00 19.81
CA GLN A 167 33.19 -16.43 18.48
C GLN A 167 31.69 -16.22 18.29
N TRP A 168 30.89 -16.43 19.35
CA TRP A 168 29.47 -16.09 19.31
C TRP A 168 29.24 -14.61 19.05
N ARG A 169 29.98 -13.74 19.74
CA ARG A 169 29.86 -12.30 19.54
C ARG A 169 30.29 -11.87 18.15
N GLU A 170 31.43 -12.38 17.66
CA GLU A 170 31.88 -12.11 16.28
C GLU A 170 30.88 -12.61 15.24
N TYR A 171 30.24 -13.76 15.47
CA TYR A 171 29.22 -14.31 14.59
C TYR A 171 27.97 -13.43 14.54
N ASP A 172 27.45 -13.04 15.70
CA ASP A 172 26.28 -12.15 15.80
C ASP A 172 26.59 -10.78 15.18
N GLU A 173 27.75 -10.19 15.47
CA GLU A 173 28.19 -8.91 14.89
C GLU A 173 28.24 -8.95 13.36
N VAL A 174 28.75 -10.04 12.78
CA VAL A 174 28.84 -10.20 11.31
C VAL A 174 27.46 -10.40 10.69
N ARG A 175 26.57 -11.15 11.35
CA ARG A 175 25.19 -11.34 10.90
C ARG A 175 24.39 -10.05 10.93
N ASP A 176 24.42 -9.33 12.05
CA ASP A 176 23.75 -8.05 12.22
C ASP A 176 24.29 -7.03 11.20
N ALA A 177 25.61 -6.98 11.00
CA ALA A 177 26.22 -6.10 10.02
C ALA A 177 25.81 -6.46 8.58
N ALA A 178 25.74 -7.74 8.23
CA ALA A 178 25.33 -8.20 6.91
C ALA A 178 23.86 -7.85 6.63
N GLU A 179 22.95 -8.15 7.56
CA GLU A 179 21.53 -7.80 7.47
C GLU A 179 21.35 -6.28 7.36
N ALA A 180 22.00 -5.51 8.23
CA ALA A 180 21.94 -4.04 8.19
C ALA A 180 22.44 -3.48 6.85
N THR A 181 23.47 -4.09 6.26
CA THR A 181 24.01 -3.66 4.96
C THR A 181 23.01 -3.93 3.83
N VAL A 182 22.38 -5.11 3.80
CA VAL A 182 21.33 -5.44 2.83
C VAL A 182 20.15 -4.49 2.96
N LEU A 183 19.61 -4.34 4.18
CA LEU A 183 18.46 -3.47 4.44
C LEU A 183 18.76 -2.00 4.12
N ALA A 184 19.99 -1.53 4.34
CA ALA A 184 20.40 -0.18 3.95
C ALA A 184 20.43 0.00 2.43
N ALA A 185 20.89 -0.99 1.67
CA ALA A 185 20.89 -0.95 0.21
C ALA A 185 19.45 -0.95 -0.34
N TYR A 186 18.57 -1.80 0.19
CA TYR A 186 17.16 -1.84 -0.19
C TYR A 186 16.41 -0.57 0.22
N ALA A 187 16.70 0.02 1.38
CA ALA A 187 16.08 1.29 1.78
C ALA A 187 16.42 2.43 0.79
N GLN A 188 17.63 2.44 0.23
CA GLN A 188 18.00 3.40 -0.82
C GLN A 188 17.28 3.11 -2.13
N LEU A 189 17.20 1.83 -2.54
CA LEU A 189 16.48 1.40 -3.74
C LEU A 189 14.99 1.78 -3.68
N TYR A 190 14.32 1.44 -2.57
CA TYR A 190 12.90 1.69 -2.36
C TYR A 190 12.60 3.18 -2.32
N ARG A 191 13.46 3.98 -1.67
CA ARG A 191 13.34 5.44 -1.70
C ARG A 191 13.48 6.00 -3.12
N ALA A 192 14.47 5.54 -3.88
CA ALA A 192 14.66 5.99 -5.25
C ALA A 192 13.47 5.64 -6.15
N TYR A 193 12.89 4.45 -5.97
CA TYR A 193 11.67 4.05 -6.65
C TYR A 193 10.48 4.94 -6.24
N ALA A 194 10.29 5.18 -4.94
CA ALA A 194 9.24 6.06 -4.42
C ALA A 194 9.33 7.49 -4.97
N ASP A 195 10.54 8.06 -5.03
CA ASP A 195 10.79 9.38 -5.59
C ASP A 195 10.45 9.43 -7.10
N ALA A 196 10.87 8.42 -7.86
CA ALA A 196 10.56 8.30 -9.29
C ALA A 196 9.06 8.14 -9.55
N PHE A 197 8.39 7.28 -8.77
CA PHE A 197 6.95 7.08 -8.84
C PHE A 197 6.19 8.37 -8.50
N THR A 198 6.60 9.07 -7.45
CA THR A 198 6.01 10.35 -7.03
C THR A 198 6.13 11.39 -8.15
N ALA A 199 7.30 11.51 -8.76
CA ALA A 199 7.49 12.39 -9.92
C ALA A 199 6.58 11.99 -11.10
N ALA A 200 6.42 10.70 -11.37
CA ALA A 200 5.54 10.20 -12.42
C ALA A 200 4.05 10.46 -12.14
N VAL A 201 3.60 10.35 -10.88
CA VAL A 201 2.24 10.74 -10.47
C VAL A 201 1.99 12.22 -10.74
N HIS A 202 2.91 13.09 -10.33
CA HIS A 202 2.76 14.53 -10.58
C HIS A 202 2.78 14.86 -12.08
N ALA A 203 3.62 14.19 -12.86
CA ALA A 203 3.65 14.33 -14.31
C ALA A 203 2.33 13.91 -14.95
N ALA A 204 1.76 12.76 -14.53
CA ALA A 204 0.46 12.28 -15.01
C ALA A 204 -0.67 13.23 -14.61
N ALA A 205 -0.69 13.71 -13.37
CA ALA A 205 -1.67 14.68 -12.88
C ALA A 205 -1.67 15.98 -13.69
N ALA A 206 -0.48 16.50 -14.04
CA ALA A 206 -0.34 17.70 -14.85
C ALA A 206 -0.90 17.55 -16.29
N GLN A 207 -1.10 16.32 -16.77
CA GLN A 207 -1.70 16.06 -18.09
C GLN A 207 -3.22 15.94 -18.06
N ILE A 208 -3.87 16.00 -16.89
CA ILE A 208 -5.34 15.89 -16.77
C ILE A 208 -5.95 17.30 -16.84
N PRO A 209 -6.62 17.67 -17.96
CA PRO A 209 -7.26 18.97 -18.06
C PRO A 209 -8.42 19.05 -17.06
N GLY A 210 -8.55 20.14 -16.31
CA GLY A 210 -9.65 20.34 -15.36
C GLY A 210 -9.39 19.83 -13.94
N LEU A 211 -8.32 19.07 -13.70
CA LEU A 211 -7.91 18.71 -12.34
C LEU A 211 -7.33 19.95 -11.64
N SER A 212 -8.07 20.51 -10.69
CA SER A 212 -7.75 21.79 -10.03
C SER A 212 -7.22 21.64 -8.60
N VAL A 213 -7.35 20.45 -8.01
CA VAL A 213 -6.92 20.15 -6.65
C VAL A 213 -5.47 19.66 -6.61
N PRO A 214 -4.75 19.86 -5.49
CA PRO A 214 -3.41 19.32 -5.34
C PRO A 214 -3.43 17.78 -5.33
N VAL A 215 -2.40 17.18 -5.92
CA VAL A 215 -2.15 15.73 -5.87
C VAL A 215 -0.90 15.51 -5.03
N SER A 216 -0.94 14.54 -4.11
CA SER A 216 0.19 14.11 -3.30
C SER A 216 0.30 12.59 -3.27
N VAL A 217 1.49 12.07 -2.98
CA VAL A 217 1.72 10.64 -2.76
C VAL A 217 1.99 10.38 -1.29
N THR A 218 1.27 9.42 -0.71
CA THR A 218 1.59 8.86 0.61
C THR A 218 2.33 7.56 0.40
N CYS A 219 3.57 7.49 0.89
CA CYS A 219 4.47 6.38 0.57
C CYS A 219 5.01 5.66 1.81
N ALA A 220 4.90 4.34 1.81
CA ALA A 220 5.65 3.43 2.68
C ALA A 220 6.80 2.81 1.86
N HIS A 221 8.04 2.97 2.32
CA HIS A 221 9.24 2.56 1.58
C HIS A 221 10.39 2.08 2.48
N ASP A 222 10.20 1.96 3.80
CA ASP A 222 11.20 1.34 4.66
C ASP A 222 11.09 -0.18 4.54
N PRO A 223 12.15 -0.89 4.12
CA PRO A 223 12.13 -2.35 4.04
C PRO A 223 12.00 -3.05 5.41
N ARG A 224 12.12 -2.31 6.52
CA ARG A 224 11.95 -2.85 7.89
C ARG A 224 10.52 -2.78 8.40
N ASP A 225 9.68 -1.98 7.77
CA ASP A 225 8.27 -1.93 8.16
C ASP A 225 7.63 -3.25 7.73
N PRO A 226 7.12 -4.07 8.66
CA PRO A 226 6.48 -5.32 8.28
C PRO A 226 5.33 -5.01 7.33
N HIS A 227 5.12 -5.85 6.32
CA HIS A 227 4.03 -5.66 5.35
C HIS A 227 2.66 -5.43 6.05
N GLU A 228 2.45 -6.01 7.23
CA GLU A 228 1.28 -5.78 8.10
C GLU A 228 1.20 -4.37 8.74
N GLN A 229 2.31 -3.66 8.99
CA GLN A 229 2.32 -2.25 9.41
C GLN A 229 2.34 -1.28 8.22
N ALA A 230 2.95 -1.69 7.10
CA ALA A 230 2.78 -1.03 5.81
C ALA A 230 1.33 -1.11 5.30
N ALA A 231 0.48 -1.99 5.87
CA ALA A 231 -0.96 -2.09 5.60
C ALA A 231 -1.76 -0.80 5.84
N ALA A 232 -1.19 0.22 6.49
CA ALA A 232 -1.81 1.56 6.55
C ALA A 232 -1.83 2.26 5.18
N VAL A 233 -0.95 1.86 4.25
CA VAL A 233 -0.90 2.32 2.87
C VAL A 233 -1.10 1.10 1.97
N VAL A 234 -2.26 1.00 1.34
CA VAL A 234 -2.60 -0.14 0.48
C VAL A 234 -2.51 0.32 -0.97
N ASN A 235 -1.76 -0.43 -1.79
CA ASN A 235 -1.73 -0.20 -3.23
C ASN A 235 -3.13 -0.46 -3.80
N PRO A 236 -3.62 0.32 -4.77
CA PRO A 236 -4.99 0.22 -5.27
C PRO A 236 -5.33 -1.11 -6.00
N PHE A 237 -4.40 -2.06 -6.07
CA PHE A 237 -4.55 -3.38 -6.71
C PHE A 237 -4.39 -4.58 -5.76
N ASP A 238 -4.13 -4.33 -4.47
CA ASP A 238 -3.91 -5.40 -3.47
C ASP A 238 -5.19 -6.21 -3.20
N ASP A 239 -6.36 -5.64 -3.52
CA ASP A 239 -7.66 -6.31 -3.42
C ASP A 239 -8.10 -6.82 -4.81
N LEU A 240 -7.40 -7.84 -5.33
CA LEU A 240 -7.71 -8.50 -6.61
C LEU A 240 -9.14 -9.09 -6.68
N ASP A 241 -9.82 -9.19 -5.54
CA ASP A 241 -11.21 -9.66 -5.41
C ASP A 241 -12.26 -8.52 -5.31
N CYS A 242 -11.85 -7.25 -5.18
CA CYS A 242 -12.78 -6.12 -5.14
C CYS A 242 -13.04 -5.54 -6.54
N ALA A 243 -14.31 -5.61 -6.95
CA ALA A 243 -14.81 -4.99 -8.15
C ALA A 243 -14.61 -3.46 -8.11
N ALA A 244 -13.97 -2.93 -9.16
CA ALA A 244 -13.68 -1.51 -9.40
C ALA A 244 -12.76 -0.85 -8.37
N SER A 245 -11.85 0.01 -8.83
CA SER A 245 -11.11 0.85 -7.91
C SER A 245 -12.10 1.78 -7.19
N ASP A 246 -12.00 1.78 -5.88
CA ASP A 246 -12.68 2.68 -4.96
C ASP A 246 -12.55 4.19 -5.29
N ASP A 247 -11.52 4.57 -6.07
CA ASP A 247 -11.30 5.93 -6.61
C ASP A 247 -10.57 5.82 -7.96
N GLU A 248 -11.33 5.94 -9.07
CA GLU A 248 -10.79 5.71 -10.42
C GLU A 248 -9.71 6.73 -10.81
N LEU A 249 -9.78 7.97 -10.31
CA LEU A 249 -8.73 8.97 -10.54
C LEU A 249 -7.42 8.51 -9.89
N THR A 250 -7.49 8.06 -8.64
CA THR A 250 -6.34 7.54 -7.88
C THR A 250 -5.74 6.32 -8.56
N ALA A 251 -6.57 5.34 -8.96
CA ALA A 251 -6.08 4.16 -9.69
C ALA A 251 -5.52 4.48 -11.08
N ARG A 252 -6.09 5.46 -11.79
CA ARG A 252 -5.55 5.92 -13.08
C ARG A 252 -4.17 6.54 -12.90
N LEU A 253 -4.00 7.43 -11.93
CA LEU A 253 -2.72 8.06 -11.62
C LEU A 253 -1.68 7.02 -11.21
N TRP A 254 -2.06 6.08 -10.34
CA TRP A 254 -1.18 5.01 -9.89
C TRP A 254 -0.71 4.13 -11.06
N ARG A 255 -1.65 3.61 -11.90
CA ARG A 255 -1.29 2.77 -13.07
C ARG A 255 -0.39 3.49 -14.04
N THR A 256 -0.67 4.78 -14.29
CA THR A 256 0.14 5.59 -15.20
C THR A 256 1.57 5.74 -14.66
N ALA A 257 1.72 6.00 -13.36
CA ALA A 257 3.03 6.11 -12.71
C ALA A 257 3.78 4.77 -12.70
N ALA A 258 3.12 3.67 -12.31
CA ALA A 258 3.70 2.33 -12.32
C ALA A 258 4.17 1.89 -13.72
N ALA A 259 3.40 2.22 -14.77
CA ALA A 259 3.81 1.94 -16.14
C ALA A 259 4.99 2.80 -16.63
N ALA A 260 5.17 3.99 -16.06
CA ALA A 260 6.26 4.91 -16.40
C ALA A 260 7.57 4.60 -15.65
N VAL A 261 7.49 3.94 -14.49
CA VAL A 261 8.63 3.64 -13.62
C VAL A 261 8.86 2.13 -13.60
N PRO A 262 9.85 1.61 -14.36
CA PRO A 262 10.11 0.19 -14.41
C PRO A 262 10.56 -0.36 -13.05
N ALA A 263 10.29 -1.64 -12.80
CA ALA A 263 10.84 -2.34 -11.65
C ALA A 263 12.39 -2.24 -11.67
N PRO A 264 13.01 -1.84 -10.55
CA PRO A 264 14.46 -1.73 -10.49
C PRO A 264 15.10 -3.12 -10.38
N ASP A 265 16.37 -3.23 -10.77
CA ASP A 265 17.16 -4.42 -10.48
C ASP A 265 17.52 -4.48 -8.98
N ALA A 266 17.72 -5.69 -8.45
CA ALA A 266 18.20 -5.87 -7.09
C ALA A 266 19.56 -5.18 -6.90
N PRO A 267 19.77 -4.45 -5.78
CA PRO A 267 21.01 -3.73 -5.56
C PRO A 267 22.16 -4.72 -5.34
N THR A 268 23.34 -4.36 -5.83
CA THR A 268 24.57 -5.07 -5.47
C THR A 268 24.97 -4.69 -4.04
N VAL A 269 25.22 -5.69 -3.20
CA VAL A 269 25.55 -5.50 -1.77
C VAL A 269 26.93 -6.06 -1.48
N ASP A 270 27.82 -5.21 -0.99
CA ASP A 270 29.15 -5.61 -0.49
C ASP A 270 29.04 -6.04 0.97
N LEU A 271 29.05 -7.35 1.22
CA LEU A 271 28.91 -7.92 2.56
C LEU A 271 30.18 -7.75 3.40
N PRO A 272 30.06 -7.69 4.74
CA PRO A 272 31.23 -7.65 5.63
C PRO A 272 32.10 -8.89 5.45
N ALA A 273 33.40 -8.73 5.65
CA ALA A 273 34.33 -9.84 5.63
C ALA A 273 34.04 -10.81 6.78
N LEU A 274 34.12 -12.12 6.49
CA LEU A 274 33.91 -13.15 7.50
C LEU A 274 35.11 -13.25 8.45
N PRO A 275 34.88 -13.56 9.74
CA PRO A 275 35.95 -13.95 10.65
C PRO A 275 36.67 -15.18 10.11
N GLY A 276 38.00 -15.23 10.27
CA GLY A 276 38.81 -16.31 9.70
C GLY A 276 38.41 -17.71 10.15
N TRP A 277 37.89 -17.86 11.37
CA TRP A 277 37.39 -19.15 11.88
C TRP A 277 36.10 -19.57 11.18
N LEU A 278 35.21 -18.63 10.85
CA LEU A 278 33.96 -18.89 10.15
C LEU A 278 34.24 -19.23 8.68
N THR A 279 35.20 -18.53 8.04
CA THR A 279 35.69 -18.88 6.70
C THR A 279 36.26 -20.31 6.66
N ALA A 280 37.06 -20.69 7.67
CA ALA A 280 37.62 -22.03 7.77
C ALA A 280 36.52 -23.10 7.94
N LEU A 281 35.55 -22.84 8.83
CA LEU A 281 34.39 -23.73 9.06
C LEU A 281 33.60 -23.99 7.77
N GLN A 282 33.36 -22.95 6.98
CA GLN A 282 32.63 -23.06 5.72
C GLN A 282 33.42 -23.83 4.65
N ALA A 283 34.74 -23.64 4.57
CA ALA A 283 35.60 -24.37 3.64
C ALA A 283 35.65 -25.89 3.93
N ASP A 284 35.66 -26.29 5.20
CA ASP A 284 35.66 -27.71 5.60
C ASP A 284 34.32 -28.40 5.27
N THR A 285 33.21 -27.67 5.38
CA THR A 285 31.86 -28.19 5.09
C THR A 285 31.64 -28.44 3.58
N GLU A 286 32.21 -27.60 2.71
CA GLU A 286 32.15 -27.80 1.25
C GLU A 286 32.96 -29.01 0.78
N GLN A 287 34.08 -29.33 1.45
CA GLN A 287 34.89 -30.50 1.11
C GLN A 287 34.17 -31.82 1.43
N ASP A 288 33.46 -31.88 2.56
CA ASP A 288 32.78 -33.11 3.00
C ASP A 288 31.58 -33.48 2.09
N THR A 289 30.94 -32.49 1.46
CA THR A 289 29.86 -32.75 0.48
C THR A 289 30.35 -33.22 -0.90
N THR A 290 31.63 -32.96 -1.24
CA THR A 290 32.21 -33.35 -2.54
C THR A 290 32.76 -34.79 -2.52
N THR A 291 33.07 -35.33 -1.35
CA THR A 291 33.47 -36.72 -1.13
C THR A 291 32.28 -37.62 -0.73
N GLY A 292 31.24 -37.66 -1.57
CA GLY A 292 30.21 -38.70 -1.48
C GLY A 292 30.78 -40.11 -1.73
N PRO A 293 30.26 -41.17 -1.08
CA PRO A 293 30.88 -42.48 -1.05
C PRO A 293 30.94 -43.11 -2.45
N THR A 294 32.14 -43.55 -2.83
CA THR A 294 32.34 -44.39 -4.02
C THR A 294 31.52 -45.66 -3.83
N ALA A 295 30.48 -45.84 -4.66
CA ALA A 295 29.66 -47.03 -4.65
C ALA A 295 30.54 -48.27 -4.95
N ALA A 296 30.92 -48.99 -3.91
CA ALA A 296 31.49 -50.32 -4.04
C ALA A 296 30.39 -51.25 -4.54
N ALA A 297 30.52 -51.64 -5.82
CA ALA A 297 29.73 -52.69 -6.44
C ALA A 297 29.92 -54.00 -5.65
N ASN A 298 28.87 -54.44 -4.95
CA ASN A 298 28.71 -55.83 -4.56
C ASN A 298 27.57 -56.43 -5.37
N ALA A 299 27.98 -57.18 -6.39
CA ALA A 299 27.14 -58.13 -7.09
C ALA A 299 26.68 -59.21 -6.11
N GLN A 300 25.37 -59.32 -5.90
CA GLN A 300 24.76 -60.53 -5.42
C GLN A 300 23.59 -60.89 -6.35
N THR A 301 23.90 -61.85 -7.22
CA THR A 301 22.97 -62.68 -7.97
C THR A 301 21.85 -63.19 -7.09
N ASN A 302 20.59 -62.98 -7.50
CA ASN A 302 19.49 -63.87 -7.15
C ASN A 302 18.76 -64.27 -8.42
N GLU A 303 19.10 -65.46 -8.89
CA GLU A 303 18.27 -66.28 -9.75
C GLU A 303 16.96 -66.63 -9.03
N GLY A 304 15.86 -66.59 -9.77
CA GLY A 304 14.71 -67.46 -9.55
C GLY A 304 13.68 -67.02 -8.51
N GLN A 305 12.51 -66.59 -9.00
CA GLN A 305 11.27 -67.29 -8.68
C GLN A 305 10.13 -66.87 -9.63
N ASP A 306 9.80 -67.78 -10.54
CA ASP A 306 8.48 -67.91 -11.16
C ASP A 306 7.41 -68.14 -10.09
N ARG A 307 6.34 -67.34 -10.09
CA ARG A 307 4.94 -67.76 -10.35
C ARG A 307 3.95 -66.62 -10.13
#